data_AF-A0A5S4EIN5-F1
#
_entry.id   AF-A0A5S4EIN5-F1
#
_cell.length_a   1.000
_cell.length_b   1.000
_cell.length_c   1.000
_cell.angle_alpha   90.00
_cell.angle_beta   90.00
_cell.angle_gamma   90.00
#
_symmetry.space_group_name_H-M   'P 1'
#
loop_
_entity.id
_entity.type
_entity.pdbx_description
1 polymer ?
#
loop_
_entity_poly.entity_id
_entity_poly.type
_entity_poly.pdbx_seq_one_letter_code
_entity_poly.pdbx_strand_id
1 'polypeptide(L)'
;MRGVLTAALSTPRAGEQLDVDALLLHLIEGCLPRALPRLPEETLARGCQLLLDFSDSMLPLWEDLRHLSQQFVDVLGRERVSVFEFDTLPGDAHCWPPERDDPVPWQPEPGRPVVVATGFGAPGRRAPRLAGDGWHDFVGRCARQGSPLNILIPWSPACWPRDLGPHARLVHWHERTSAAMLSRRTDRAGAWPR
;
A
#
# COMPACT_ATOMS: atom_id res chain seq x y z
N MET A 1 -11.38 5.54 12.03
CA MET A 1 -10.05 5.86 11.45
C MET A 1 -9.90 5.07 10.15
N ARG A 2 -10.03 5.70 8.97
CA ARG A 2 -10.20 4.97 7.68
C ARG A 2 -9.27 5.39 6.54
N GLY A 3 -8.51 6.49 6.62
CA GLY A 3 -7.89 7.11 5.43
C GLY A 3 -6.79 6.31 4.72
N VAL A 4 -5.76 5.84 5.46
CA VAL A 4 -4.62 5.11 4.87
C VAL A 4 -5.02 3.69 4.44
N LEU A 5 -5.84 3.04 5.24
CA LEU A 5 -6.42 1.73 4.94
C LEU A 5 -7.35 1.77 3.74
N THR A 6 -8.17 2.81 3.58
CA THR A 6 -9.02 2.92 2.38
C THR A 6 -8.16 3.15 1.14
N ALA A 7 -7.07 3.92 1.18
CA ALA A 7 -6.22 4.13 -0.01
C ALA A 7 -5.35 2.90 -0.38
N ALA A 8 -4.85 2.15 0.61
CA ALA A 8 -4.03 0.96 0.41
C ALA A 8 -4.86 -0.30 0.09
N LEU A 9 -6.07 -0.39 0.65
CA LEU A 9 -7.01 -1.50 0.44
C LEU A 9 -8.04 -1.22 -0.65
N SER A 10 -8.20 0.02 -1.11
CA SER A 10 -8.85 0.33 -2.39
C SER A 10 -7.82 0.15 -3.49
N THR A 11 -7.52 -1.11 -3.79
CA THR A 11 -6.90 -1.43 -5.07
C THR A 11 -7.92 -1.15 -6.15
N PRO A 12 -7.70 -0.18 -7.05
CA PRO A 12 -8.57 -0.01 -8.20
C PRO A 12 -8.37 -1.21 -9.11
N ARG A 13 -9.19 -2.25 -8.94
CA ARG A 13 -9.79 -2.85 -10.12
C ARG A 13 -10.75 -1.80 -10.65
N ALA A 14 -10.69 -1.54 -11.95
CA ALA A 14 -11.73 -0.79 -12.62
C ALA A 14 -13.06 -1.50 -12.35
N GLY A 15 -13.81 -1.03 -11.37
CA GLY A 15 -15.21 -1.43 -11.23
C GLY A 15 -15.93 -1.11 -12.54
N GLU A 16 -16.96 -1.87 -12.87
CA GLU A 16 -17.77 -1.57 -14.05
C GLU A 16 -18.43 -0.18 -13.96
N GLN A 17 -18.52 0.38 -12.75
CA GLN A 17 -19.21 1.61 -12.41
C GLN A 17 -18.27 2.83 -12.35
N LEU A 18 -18.70 3.94 -12.95
CA LEU A 18 -17.96 5.21 -13.01
C LEU A 18 -18.02 5.94 -11.66
N ASP A 19 -16.90 6.55 -11.26
CA ASP A 19 -16.85 7.48 -10.13
C ASP A 19 -17.29 8.87 -10.62
N VAL A 20 -18.59 9.11 -10.51
CA VAL A 20 -19.27 10.31 -11.03
C VAL A 20 -18.83 11.56 -10.29
N ASP A 21 -18.51 11.47 -9.00
CA ASP A 21 -18.07 12.61 -8.19
C ASP A 21 -16.66 13.05 -8.59
N ALA A 22 -15.75 12.10 -8.80
CA ALA A 22 -14.43 12.40 -9.35
C ALA A 22 -14.53 12.97 -10.77
N LEU A 23 -15.45 12.46 -11.60
CA LEU A 23 -15.68 13.00 -12.96
C LEU A 23 -16.20 14.45 -12.92
N LEU A 24 -17.12 14.76 -11.99
CA LEU A 24 -17.65 16.10 -11.77
C LEU A 24 -16.56 17.08 -11.33
N LEU A 25 -15.66 16.68 -10.42
CA LEU A 25 -14.51 17.48 -10.02
C LEU A 25 -13.61 17.83 -11.21
N HIS A 26 -13.30 16.86 -12.07
CA HIS A 26 -12.51 17.09 -13.28
C HIS A 26 -13.19 18.05 -14.28
N LEU A 27 -14.53 17.98 -14.40
CA LEU A 27 -15.31 18.89 -15.24
C LEU A 27 -15.33 20.32 -14.67
N ILE A 28 -15.46 20.46 -13.35
CA ILE A 28 -15.41 21.76 -12.66
C ILE A 28 -14.01 22.39 -12.77
N GLU A 29 -12.96 21.58 -12.66
CA GLU A 29 -11.56 22.01 -12.75
C GLU A 29 -11.05 22.18 -14.20
N GLY A 30 -11.89 21.89 -15.20
CA GLY A 30 -11.54 22.02 -16.63
C GLY A 30 -10.44 21.06 -17.10
N CYS A 31 -10.12 20.03 -16.32
CA CYS A 31 -9.06 19.08 -16.61
C CYS A 31 -9.66 17.76 -17.09
N LEU A 32 -9.47 17.42 -18.38
CA LEU A 32 -9.92 16.13 -18.90
C LEU A 32 -9.00 15.01 -18.37
N PRO A 33 -9.52 14.02 -17.62
CA PRO A 33 -8.69 12.96 -17.09
C PRO A 33 -8.22 12.04 -18.21
N ARG A 34 -6.96 11.57 -18.16
CA ARG A 34 -6.38 10.65 -19.15
C ARG A 34 -7.06 9.27 -19.17
N ALA A 35 -7.86 8.94 -18.16
CA ALA A 35 -8.69 7.75 -18.06
C ALA A 35 -9.95 8.07 -17.25
N LEU A 36 -11.07 7.42 -17.58
CA LEU A 36 -12.33 7.62 -16.85
C LEU A 36 -12.18 7.15 -15.40
N PRO A 37 -12.50 8.01 -14.40
CA PRO A 37 -12.47 7.62 -13.00
C PRO A 37 -13.57 6.58 -12.74
N ARG A 38 -13.21 5.47 -12.11
CA ARG A 38 -14.09 4.32 -11.82
C ARG A 38 -14.09 4.07 -10.32
N LEU A 39 -15.23 3.61 -9.81
CA LEU A 39 -15.34 3.23 -8.40
C LEU A 39 -14.42 2.03 -8.12
N PRO A 40 -13.67 2.03 -7.00
CA PRO A 40 -12.91 0.87 -6.58
C PRO A 40 -13.86 -0.30 -6.27
N GLU A 41 -13.62 -1.47 -6.85
CA GLU A 41 -14.28 -2.71 -6.40
C GLU A 41 -13.82 -3.03 -4.97
N GLU A 42 -14.75 -3.33 -4.05
CA GLU A 42 -14.44 -3.57 -2.63
C GLU A 42 -13.56 -4.83 -2.44
N THR A 43 -12.25 -4.65 -2.51
CA THR A 43 -11.24 -5.70 -2.29
C THR A 43 -11.09 -6.12 -0.82
N LEU A 44 -11.84 -5.50 0.10
CA LEU A 44 -11.89 -5.83 1.52
C LEU A 44 -12.34 -7.28 1.80
N ALA A 45 -13.12 -7.89 0.89
CA ALA A 45 -13.56 -9.28 1.04
C ALA A 45 -12.42 -10.30 0.90
N ARG A 46 -11.33 -9.96 0.19
CA ARG A 46 -10.22 -10.88 -0.12
C ARG A 46 -9.07 -10.83 0.88
N GLY A 47 -9.11 -9.90 1.83
CA GLY A 47 -7.97 -9.65 2.72
C GLY A 47 -6.74 -9.15 1.97
N CYS A 48 -5.55 -9.30 2.56
CA CYS A 48 -4.29 -8.96 1.91
C CYS A 48 -3.11 -9.76 2.47
N GLN A 49 -2.01 -9.77 1.72
CA GLN A 49 -0.68 -10.13 2.20
C GLN A 49 0.11 -8.83 2.41
N LEU A 50 0.58 -8.59 3.64
CA LEU A 50 1.35 -7.41 4.04
C LEU A 50 2.82 -7.80 4.19
N LEU A 51 3.71 -7.17 3.42
CA LEU A 51 5.16 -7.39 3.47
C LEU A 51 5.83 -6.13 4.03
N LEU A 52 6.63 -6.29 5.08
CA LEU A 52 7.27 -5.20 5.81
C LEU A 52 8.79 -5.31 5.71
N ASP A 53 9.41 -4.22 5.26
CA ASP A 53 10.87 -4.09 5.13
C ASP A 53 11.48 -3.70 6.48
N PHE A 54 12.15 -4.66 7.12
CA PHE A 54 12.92 -4.47 8.36
C PHE A 54 14.43 -4.35 8.09
N SER A 55 14.83 -3.83 6.92
CA SER A 55 16.22 -3.44 6.67
C SER A 55 16.67 -2.25 7.52
N ASP A 56 17.98 -2.05 7.61
CA ASP A 56 18.60 -0.89 8.27
C ASP A 56 18.12 0.46 7.70
N SER A 57 17.78 0.49 6.40
CA SER A 57 17.25 1.70 5.75
C SER A 57 15.89 2.14 6.31
N MET A 58 15.17 1.20 6.93
CA MET A 58 13.86 1.37 7.54
C MET A 58 13.91 1.43 9.06
N LEU A 59 15.09 1.32 9.69
CA LEU A 59 15.25 1.29 11.15
C LEU A 59 14.50 2.42 11.89
N PRO A 60 14.53 3.69 11.43
CA PRO A 60 13.77 4.76 12.09
C PRO A 60 12.25 4.57 12.08
N LEU A 61 11.71 3.71 11.21
CA LEU A 61 10.29 3.49 10.97
C LEU A 61 9.81 2.12 11.45
N TRP A 62 10.64 1.31 12.11
CA TRP A 62 10.25 -0.03 12.56
C TRP A 62 9.04 -0.03 13.50
N GLU A 63 8.93 0.98 14.37
CA GLU A 63 7.76 1.13 15.24
C GLU A 63 6.50 1.46 14.42
N ASP A 64 6.63 2.35 13.42
CA ASP A 64 5.54 2.68 12.50
C ASP A 64 5.10 1.48 11.65
N LEU A 65 6.02 0.61 11.23
CA LEU A 65 5.70 -0.63 10.50
C LEU A 65 4.90 -1.60 11.36
N ARG A 66 5.24 -1.72 12.66
CA ARG A 66 4.46 -2.54 13.61
C ARG A 66 3.08 -1.96 13.87
N HIS A 67 2.98 -0.63 14.00
CA HIS A 67 1.68 0.03 14.11
C HIS A 67 0.84 -0.14 12.84
N LEU A 68 1.46 -0.02 11.67
CA LEU A 68 0.82 -0.24 10.39
C LEU A 68 0.25 -1.66 10.29
N SER A 69 1.03 -2.68 10.65
CA SER A 69 0.56 -4.07 10.61
C SER A 69 -0.63 -4.30 11.54
N GLN A 70 -0.58 -3.76 12.76
CA GLN A 70 -1.70 -3.85 13.70
C GLN A 70 -2.95 -3.15 13.16
N GLN A 71 -2.81 -1.98 12.51
CA GLN A 71 -3.93 -1.28 11.89
C GLN A 71 -4.60 -2.11 10.78
N PHE A 72 -3.83 -2.84 9.97
CA PHE A 72 -4.39 -3.76 8.97
C PHE A 72 -5.16 -4.90 9.62
N VAL A 73 -4.61 -5.51 10.69
CA VAL A 73 -5.27 -6.57 11.45
C VAL A 73 -6.55 -6.07 12.11
N ASP A 74 -6.55 -4.88 12.69
CA ASP A 74 -7.70 -4.29 13.38
C ASP A 74 -8.87 -4.01 12.42
N VAL A 75 -8.57 -3.66 11.16
CA VAL A 75 -9.59 -3.30 10.17
C VAL A 75 -10.09 -4.48 9.34
N LEU A 76 -9.21 -5.39 8.96
CA LEU A 76 -9.58 -6.55 8.13
C LEU A 76 -9.87 -7.81 8.93
N GLY A 77 -9.41 -7.87 10.18
CA GLY A 77 -9.38 -9.07 10.99
C GLY A 77 -8.13 -9.92 10.71
N ARG A 78 -7.63 -10.58 11.77
CA ARG A 78 -6.40 -11.39 11.73
C ARG A 78 -6.44 -12.50 10.66
N GLU A 79 -7.57 -13.16 10.49
CA GLU A 79 -7.73 -14.25 9.51
C GLU A 79 -7.59 -13.80 8.04
N ARG A 80 -7.70 -12.49 7.79
CA ARG A 80 -7.65 -11.92 6.43
C ARG A 80 -6.34 -11.21 6.12
N VAL A 81 -5.43 -11.13 7.09
CA VAL A 81 -4.14 -10.46 6.93
C VAL A 81 -3.01 -11.45 7.20
N SER A 82 -2.26 -11.77 6.16
CA SER A 82 -1.01 -12.52 6.30
C SER A 82 0.13 -11.52 6.33
N VAL A 83 0.88 -11.46 7.43
CA VAL A 83 2.01 -10.54 7.61
C VAL A 83 3.33 -11.27 7.38
N PHE A 84 4.20 -10.67 6.58
CA PHE A 84 5.53 -11.16 6.24
C PHE A 84 6.55 -10.05 6.45
N GLU A 85 7.76 -10.44 6.79
CA GLU A 85 8.91 -9.58 7.04
C GLU A 85 10.00 -9.91 6.03
N PHE A 86 10.74 -8.90 5.58
CA PHE A 86 11.91 -9.08 4.73
C PHE A 86 12.97 -8.03 5.04
N ASP A 87 14.19 -8.29 4.61
CA ASP A 87 15.29 -7.33 4.65
C ASP A 87 15.69 -6.98 3.22
N THR A 88 15.40 -5.75 2.80
CA THR A 88 15.80 -5.15 1.51
C THR A 88 15.11 -5.74 0.28
N LEU A 89 15.08 -7.06 0.11
CA LEU A 89 14.49 -7.76 -1.02
C LEU A 89 13.20 -8.48 -0.65
N PRO A 90 12.07 -8.17 -1.30
CA PRO A 90 10.79 -8.82 -1.00
C PRO A 90 10.73 -10.28 -1.46
N GLY A 91 11.75 -10.76 -2.20
CA GLY A 91 11.89 -12.16 -2.57
C GLY A 91 12.20 -13.07 -1.39
N ASP A 92 12.82 -12.53 -0.35
CA ASP A 92 13.23 -13.25 0.86
C ASP A 92 12.21 -13.08 2.01
N ALA A 93 11.03 -12.54 1.68
CA ALA A 93 9.97 -12.32 2.64
C ALA A 93 9.53 -13.64 3.26
N HIS A 94 9.33 -13.63 4.57
CA HIS A 94 8.93 -14.81 5.33
C HIS A 94 8.09 -14.42 6.54
N CYS A 95 7.39 -15.38 7.13
CA CYS A 95 6.70 -15.20 8.39
C CYS A 95 7.05 -16.31 9.37
N TRP A 96 6.86 -16.03 10.66
CA TRP A 96 7.10 -16.94 11.77
C TRP A 96 5.76 -17.29 12.42
N PRO A 97 5.03 -18.28 11.89
CA PRO A 97 3.77 -18.70 12.49
C PRO A 97 4.05 -19.36 13.86
N PRO A 98 3.25 -19.09 14.89
CA PRO A 98 3.51 -19.59 16.24
C PRO A 98 3.44 -21.12 16.37
N GLU A 99 2.83 -21.80 15.39
CA GLU A 99 2.72 -23.26 15.35
C GLU A 99 3.91 -23.96 14.68
N ARG A 100 4.93 -23.21 14.21
CA ARG A 100 6.11 -23.80 13.53
C ARG A 100 7.41 -23.19 14.03
N ASP A 101 8.46 -24.01 14.05
CA ASP A 101 9.83 -23.59 14.37
C ASP A 101 10.59 -23.05 13.15
N ASP A 102 10.10 -23.31 11.93
CA ASP A 102 10.73 -22.88 10.68
C ASP A 102 10.00 -21.68 10.05
N PRO A 103 10.74 -20.72 9.46
CA PRO A 103 10.15 -19.61 8.73
C PRO A 103 9.43 -20.11 7.47
N VAL A 104 8.23 -19.58 7.22
CA VAL A 104 7.46 -19.87 6.01
C VAL A 104 7.76 -18.79 4.97
N PRO A 105 8.36 -19.13 3.81
CA PRO A 105 8.63 -18.16 2.78
C PRO A 105 7.33 -17.65 2.15
N TRP A 106 7.32 -16.37 1.82
CA TRP A 106 6.20 -15.72 1.17
C TRP A 106 6.00 -16.25 -0.25
N GLN A 107 4.74 -16.47 -0.61
CA GLN A 107 4.32 -16.70 -1.99
C GLN A 107 3.05 -15.88 -2.28
N PRO A 108 2.93 -15.30 -3.49
CA PRO A 108 1.74 -14.56 -3.87
C PRO A 108 0.53 -15.50 -3.96
N GLU A 109 -0.54 -15.15 -3.26
CA GLU A 109 -1.82 -15.87 -3.34
C GLU A 109 -2.67 -15.31 -4.51
N PRO A 110 -3.18 -16.16 -5.42
CA PRO A 110 -3.89 -15.70 -6.61
C PRO A 110 -5.03 -14.71 -6.31
N GLY A 111 -4.95 -13.53 -6.91
CA GLY A 111 -5.96 -12.47 -6.78
C GLY A 111 -6.07 -11.82 -5.40
N ARG A 112 -5.22 -12.19 -4.43
CA ARG A 112 -5.14 -11.56 -3.11
C ARG A 112 -4.22 -10.32 -3.21
N PRO A 113 -4.67 -9.13 -2.78
CA PRO A 113 -3.83 -7.93 -2.79
C PRO A 113 -2.54 -8.12 -1.98
N VAL A 114 -1.44 -7.60 -2.52
CA VAL A 114 -0.14 -7.52 -1.86
C VAL A 114 0.14 -6.06 -1.53
N VAL A 115 0.42 -5.78 -0.27
CA VAL A 115 0.81 -4.46 0.23
C VAL A 115 2.23 -4.57 0.76
N VAL A 116 3.13 -3.74 0.26
CA VAL A 116 4.55 -3.75 0.66
C VAL A 116 4.89 -2.39 1.28
N ALA A 117 5.51 -2.35 2.45
CA ALA A 117 6.02 -1.12 3.05
C ALA A 117 7.55 -1.15 3.03
N THR A 118 8.18 -0.25 2.27
CA THR A 118 9.64 -0.28 2.04
C THR A 118 10.21 1.10 1.69
N GLY A 119 11.49 1.27 2.02
CA GLY A 119 12.32 2.39 1.61
C GLY A 119 13.23 2.06 0.42
N PHE A 120 13.15 0.84 -0.13
CA PHE A 120 14.00 0.33 -1.21
C PHE A 120 15.51 0.41 -0.90
N GLY A 121 15.90 0.16 0.34
CA GLY A 121 17.30 0.22 0.78
C GLY A 121 17.91 1.64 0.78
N ALA A 122 17.11 2.69 0.51
CA ALA A 122 17.58 4.06 0.41
C ALA A 122 16.90 4.95 1.47
N PRO A 123 17.64 5.82 2.19
CA PRO A 123 17.09 6.68 3.24
C PRO A 123 16.38 7.91 2.67
N GLY A 124 15.63 7.77 1.56
CA GLY A 124 14.82 8.84 0.98
C GLY A 124 15.59 10.05 0.44
N ARG A 125 16.88 9.89 0.12
CA ARG A 125 17.73 10.98 -0.41
C ARG A 125 17.78 11.05 -1.94
N ARG A 126 17.62 9.90 -2.60
CA ARG A 126 17.65 9.76 -4.06
C ARG A 126 16.78 8.59 -4.48
N ALA A 127 16.20 8.69 -5.67
CA ALA A 127 15.55 7.55 -6.31
C ALA A 127 16.52 6.36 -6.42
N PRO A 128 16.19 5.20 -5.84
CA PRO A 128 16.98 4.00 -6.03
C PRO A 128 16.86 3.54 -7.48
N ARG A 129 17.89 2.83 -7.95
CA ARG A 129 17.79 2.04 -9.19
C ARG A 129 17.57 0.61 -8.74
N LEU A 130 16.56 -0.05 -9.29
CA LEU A 130 16.16 -1.41 -8.90
C LEU A 130 16.50 -2.45 -9.97
N ALA A 131 17.31 -2.04 -10.95
CA ALA A 131 17.79 -2.88 -12.03
C ALA A 131 18.77 -3.93 -11.49
N GLY A 132 18.34 -5.20 -11.50
CA GLY A 132 19.12 -6.34 -11.01
C GLY A 132 18.72 -6.86 -9.63
N ASP A 133 17.87 -6.14 -8.90
CA ASP A 133 17.69 -6.33 -7.45
C ASP A 133 16.43 -7.14 -7.09
N GLY A 134 16.03 -8.12 -7.90
CA GLY A 134 14.89 -9.02 -7.61
C GLY A 134 13.49 -8.38 -7.59
N TRP A 135 13.36 -7.06 -7.47
CA TRP A 135 12.09 -6.33 -7.47
C TRP A 135 11.29 -6.51 -8.75
N HIS A 136 11.95 -6.53 -9.91
CA HIS A 136 11.29 -6.78 -11.18
C HIS A 136 10.66 -8.18 -11.25
N ASP A 137 11.37 -9.20 -10.74
CA ASP A 137 10.83 -10.57 -10.67
C ASP A 137 9.66 -10.62 -9.67
N PHE A 138 9.79 -9.99 -8.50
CA PHE A 138 8.72 -9.88 -7.53
C PHE A 138 7.44 -9.26 -8.12
N VAL A 139 7.55 -8.11 -8.80
CA VAL A 139 6.44 -7.47 -9.51
C VAL A 139 5.85 -8.41 -10.58
N GLY A 140 6.71 -9.10 -11.33
CA GLY A 140 6.31 -10.10 -12.32
C GLY A 140 5.56 -11.30 -11.72
N ARG A 141 5.95 -11.77 -10.53
CA ARG A 141 5.25 -12.83 -9.79
C ARG A 141 3.86 -12.38 -9.36
N CYS A 142 3.72 -11.18 -8.79
CA CYS A 142 2.41 -10.61 -8.43
C CYS A 142 1.50 -10.46 -9.66
N ALA A 143 2.03 -9.92 -10.76
CA ALA A 143 1.29 -9.73 -12.00
C ALA A 143 0.79 -11.06 -12.60
N ARG A 144 1.65 -12.10 -12.64
CA ARG A 144 1.28 -13.45 -13.12
C ARG A 144 0.15 -14.09 -12.29
N GLN A 145 0.12 -13.83 -10.99
CA GLN A 145 -0.93 -14.31 -10.09
C GLN A 145 -2.17 -13.39 -10.05
N GLY A 146 -2.23 -12.35 -10.90
CA GLY A 146 -3.31 -11.37 -10.90
C GLY A 146 -3.49 -10.67 -9.54
N SER A 147 -2.44 -10.61 -8.74
CA SER A 147 -2.41 -10.07 -7.38
C SER A 147 -2.03 -8.59 -7.44
N PRO A 148 -2.97 -7.67 -7.15
CA PRO A 148 -2.68 -6.24 -7.18
C PRO A 148 -1.56 -5.88 -6.19
N LEU A 149 -0.56 -5.13 -6.64
CA LEU A 149 0.59 -4.76 -5.83
C LEU A 149 0.57 -3.25 -5.50
N ASN A 150 0.50 -2.92 -4.21
CA ASN A 150 0.67 -1.56 -3.71
C ASN A 150 1.94 -1.48 -2.88
N ILE A 151 2.75 -0.45 -3.12
CA ILE A 151 3.99 -0.21 -2.40
C ILE A 151 3.86 1.13 -1.67
N LEU A 152 3.88 1.05 -0.36
CA LEU A 152 3.89 2.16 0.58
C LEU A 152 5.33 2.63 0.77
N ILE A 153 5.61 3.87 0.37
CA ILE A 153 6.96 4.47 0.45
C ILE A 153 6.90 5.65 1.42
N PRO A 154 7.69 5.68 2.50
CA PRO A 154 7.66 6.78 3.48
C PRO A 154 8.21 8.11 2.92
N TRP A 155 9.08 8.00 1.91
CA TRP A 155 9.79 9.13 1.32
C TRP A 155 8.98 9.89 0.27
N SER A 156 9.36 11.14 0.03
CA SER A 156 8.77 12.01 -1.00
C SER A 156 8.80 11.34 -2.39
N PRO A 157 7.77 11.57 -3.24
CA PRO A 157 7.74 11.09 -4.63
C PRO A 157 8.97 11.41 -5.47
N ALA A 158 9.72 12.46 -5.13
CA ALA A 158 10.99 12.80 -5.79
C ALA A 158 12.06 11.70 -5.65
N CYS A 159 11.93 10.84 -4.64
CA CYS A 159 12.88 9.78 -4.28
C CYS A 159 12.36 8.39 -4.66
N TRP A 160 11.28 8.30 -5.45
CA TRP A 160 10.72 7.01 -5.82
C TRP A 160 11.47 6.37 -6.98
N PRO A 161 11.58 5.02 -6.98
CA PRO A 161 12.05 4.29 -8.15
C PRO A 161 11.15 4.57 -9.35
N ARG A 162 11.75 4.63 -10.55
CA ARG A 162 11.05 4.92 -11.80
C ARG A 162 10.94 3.71 -12.73
N ASP A 163 11.57 2.61 -12.35
CA ASP A 163 11.83 1.43 -13.17
C ASP A 163 10.99 0.20 -12.79
N LEU A 164 10.09 0.25 -11.80
CA LEU A 164 9.27 -0.90 -11.36
C LEU A 164 8.24 -1.41 -12.37
N GLY A 165 8.00 -0.68 -13.46
CA GLY A 165 6.98 -1.02 -14.44
C GLY A 165 5.54 -0.72 -13.97
N PRO A 166 4.54 -1.02 -14.82
CA PRO A 166 3.16 -0.55 -14.63
C PRO A 166 2.32 -1.37 -13.64
N HIS A 167 2.83 -2.52 -13.18
CA HIS A 167 2.08 -3.45 -12.34
C HIS A 167 2.20 -3.18 -10.84
N ALA A 168 3.04 -2.21 -10.45
CA ALA A 168 3.18 -1.76 -9.08
C ALA A 168 2.60 -0.35 -8.92
N ARG A 169 1.70 -0.17 -7.95
CA ARG A 169 1.21 1.16 -7.56
C ARG A 169 2.04 1.69 -6.41
N LEU A 170 2.69 2.82 -6.62
CA LEU A 170 3.44 3.51 -5.58
C LEU A 170 2.54 4.50 -4.84
N VAL A 171 2.57 4.45 -3.52
CA VAL A 171 1.74 5.26 -2.63
C VAL A 171 2.63 5.92 -1.60
N HIS A 172 2.50 7.25 -1.46
CA HIS A 172 3.22 7.96 -0.41
C HIS A 172 2.62 7.61 0.94
N TRP A 173 3.44 7.06 1.82
CA TRP A 173 3.13 6.86 3.22
C TRP A 173 3.69 8.04 4.01
N HIS A 174 2.84 8.73 4.77
CA HIS A 174 3.28 9.87 5.56
C HIS A 174 3.09 9.56 7.05
N GLU A 175 4.18 9.65 7.81
CA GLU A 175 4.28 9.36 9.26
C GLU A 175 3.23 10.11 10.11
N ARG A 176 2.85 11.33 9.71
CA ARG A 176 1.84 12.18 10.40
C ARG A 176 0.38 11.74 10.15
N THR A 177 0.14 10.66 9.41
CA THR A 177 -1.19 10.13 9.09
C THR A 177 -1.64 9.01 10.03
N SER A 178 -0.96 8.81 11.16
CA SER A 178 -1.24 7.65 12.02
C SER A 178 -2.53 7.75 12.85
N ALA A 179 -2.99 8.93 13.30
CA ALA A 179 -4.30 9.02 13.98
C ALA A 179 -4.88 10.44 14.12
N ALA A 180 -4.04 11.44 14.43
CA ALA A 180 -4.50 12.74 14.96
C ALA A 180 -5.02 13.74 13.92
N MET A 181 -4.72 13.55 12.63
CA MET A 181 -4.99 14.58 11.61
C MET A 181 -6.42 14.55 11.02
N LEU A 182 -7.16 13.44 11.20
CA LEU A 182 -8.54 13.34 10.67
C LEU A 182 -9.61 13.88 11.62
N SER A 183 -9.34 13.98 12.92
CA SER A 183 -10.29 14.55 13.90
C SER A 183 -10.45 16.07 13.78
N ARG A 184 -9.58 16.78 13.04
CA ARG A 184 -9.72 18.25 12.80
C ARG A 184 -10.41 18.61 11.50
N ARG A 185 -10.75 17.65 10.64
CA ARG A 185 -11.51 17.91 9.40
C ARG A 185 -12.98 17.51 9.49
N THR A 186 -13.38 16.77 10.52
CA THR A 186 -14.79 16.45 10.82
C THR A 186 -15.49 17.52 11.67
N ASP A 187 -14.73 18.41 12.35
CA ASP A 187 -15.27 19.51 13.17
C ASP A 187 -15.38 20.87 12.45
N ARG A 188 -15.15 20.94 11.12
CA ARG A 188 -15.44 22.15 10.31
C ARG A 188 -16.47 21.93 9.19
N ALA A 189 -17.34 20.95 9.34
CA ALA A 189 -18.55 20.77 8.52
C ALA A 189 -19.82 20.67 9.39
N GLY A 190 -19.86 21.38 10.52
CA GLY A 190 -20.99 21.38 11.44
C GLY A 190 -21.14 22.70 12.20
N ALA A 191 -21.40 23.80 11.50
CA ALA A 191 -22.03 24.99 12.06
C ALA A 191 -22.51 25.92 10.94
N TRP A 192 -23.79 25.80 10.56
CA TRP A 192 -24.50 26.86 9.84
C TRP A 192 -25.39 27.57 10.86
N PRO A 193 -25.17 28.87 11.17
CA PRO A 193 -26.14 29.63 11.94
C PRO A 193 -27.30 30.05 11.05
N ARG A 194 -28.50 30.01 11.63
CA ARG A 194 -29.78 30.43 11.04
C ARG A 194 -29.79 31.92 10.69
#